data_AF-A0A4Y2RAS3-F1
#
_entry.id   AF-A0A4Y2RAS3-F1
#
_cell.length_a   1.000
_cell.length_b   1.000
_cell.length_c   1.000
_cell.angle_alpha   90.00
_cell.angle_beta   90.00
_cell.angle_gamma   90.00
#
_symmetry.space_group_name_H-M   'P 1'
#
loop_
_entity.id
_entity.type
_entity.pdbx_description
1 polymer ?
#
loop_
_entity_poly.entity_id
_entity_poly.type
_entity_poly.pdbx_seq_one_letter_code
_entity_poly.pdbx_strand_id
1 'polypeptide(L)'
;MIPIDSLQIPKEHLPSNIKLADPYFYQPGKMDVLGAELESIGIKDDPSYNEVDQSLETFEKTVRYKDNRYEVELPWKRDWHELNDNYSVAEKRLHSLVRRFKKNPDLNLQYRETLHD
;
A
#
# COMPACT_ATOMS: atom_id res chain seq x y z
N MET A 1 -6.90 9.71 0.25
CA MET A 1 -8.03 8.77 0.41
C MET A 1 -9.26 9.55 0.86
N ILE A 2 -10.42 9.32 0.25
CA ILE A 2 -11.70 9.94 0.63
C ILE A 2 -12.22 9.31 1.94
N PRO A 3 -12.78 10.09 2.88
CA PRO A 3 -13.45 9.55 4.06
C PRO A 3 -14.57 8.58 3.68
N ILE A 4 -14.66 7.44 4.37
CA ILE A 4 -15.75 6.46 4.15
C ILE A 4 -17.13 7.11 4.33
N ASP A 5 -17.23 8.13 5.19
CA ASP A 5 -18.47 8.88 5.41
C ASP A 5 -18.91 9.72 4.20
N SER A 6 -18.01 9.96 3.24
CA SER A 6 -18.31 10.65 1.98
C SER A 6 -18.80 9.69 0.89
N LEU A 7 -18.66 8.38 1.07
CA LEU A 7 -19.23 7.38 0.18
C LEU A 7 -20.72 7.24 0.50
N GLN A 8 -21.59 7.66 -0.42
CA GLN A 8 -23.05 7.51 -0.30
C GLN A 8 -23.48 6.04 -0.50
N ILE A 9 -22.88 5.12 0.25
CA ILE A 9 -23.27 3.71 0.28
C ILE A 9 -24.36 3.57 1.34
N PRO A 10 -25.57 3.10 0.98
CA PRO A 10 -26.60 2.80 1.97
C PRO A 10 -26.07 1.78 2.97
N LYS A 11 -25.93 2.19 4.24
CA LYS A 11 -25.44 1.32 5.34
C LYS A 11 -26.29 0.05 5.53
N GLU A 12 -27.51 0.07 5.00
CA GLU A 12 -28.50 -1.00 5.03
C GLU A 12 -28.11 -2.26 4.23
N HIS A 13 -27.08 -2.19 3.37
CA HIS A 13 -26.61 -3.34 2.57
C HIS A 13 -25.22 -3.85 2.97
N LEU A 14 -24.60 -3.27 3.99
CA LEU A 14 -23.33 -3.75 4.52
C LEU A 14 -23.59 -4.83 5.58
N PRO A 15 -23.04 -6.04 5.42
CA PRO A 15 -23.18 -7.07 6.44
C PRO A 15 -22.46 -6.63 7.73
N SER A 16 -23.12 -6.86 8.86
CA SER A 16 -22.73 -6.32 10.19
C SER A 16 -21.38 -6.81 10.72
N ASN A 17 -20.73 -7.76 10.05
CA ASN A 17 -19.45 -8.33 10.43
C ASN A 17 -18.24 -7.71 9.70
N ILE A 18 -18.45 -6.73 8.81
CA ILE A 18 -17.34 -6.01 8.16
C ILE A 18 -16.89 -4.86 9.06
N LYS A 19 -15.63 -4.93 9.51
CA LYS A 19 -14.96 -3.77 10.12
C LYS A 19 -14.46 -2.86 9.00
N LEU A 20 -14.97 -1.63 8.96
CA LEU A 20 -14.47 -0.60 8.06
C LEU A 20 -13.06 -0.18 8.47
N ALA A 21 -12.25 0.22 7.50
CA ALA A 21 -10.91 0.77 7.76
C ALA A 21 -11.01 2.01 8.67
N ASP A 22 -9.92 2.29 9.38
CA ASP A 22 -9.79 3.48 10.24
C ASP A 22 -10.23 4.75 9.47
N PRO A 23 -11.24 5.48 9.95
CA PRO A 23 -11.71 6.72 9.34
C PRO A 23 -10.63 7.81 9.29
N TYR A 24 -9.50 7.66 9.98
CA TYR A 24 -8.41 8.64 9.97
C TYR A 24 -7.18 8.15 9.21
N PHE A 25 -7.25 7.01 8.52
CA PHE A 25 -6.13 6.44 7.76
C PHE A 25 -5.50 7.42 6.74
N TYR A 26 -6.30 8.35 6.20
CA TYR A 26 -5.84 9.37 5.25
C TYR A 26 -5.19 10.59 5.89
N GLN A 27 -5.18 10.71 7.22
CA GLN A 27 -4.51 11.80 7.90
C GLN A 27 -3.00 11.49 7.95
N PRO A 28 -2.15 12.28 7.26
CA PRO A 28 -0.72 12.01 7.26
C PRO A 28 -0.15 12.23 8.67
N GLY A 29 0.41 11.17 9.27
CA GLY A 29 1.25 11.29 10.47
C GLY A 29 2.63 11.86 10.13
N LYS A 30 3.45 12.18 11.15
CA LYS A 30 4.87 12.54 10.94
C LYS A 30 5.61 11.36 10.29
N MET A 31 5.85 11.43 8.99
CA MET A 31 6.40 10.36 8.16
C MET A 31 7.57 10.87 7.31
N ASP A 32 8.53 11.58 7.92
CA ASP A 32 9.69 12.11 7.17
C ASP A 32 10.70 11.02 6.74
N VAL A 33 10.67 9.83 7.36
CA VAL A 33 11.66 8.76 7.12
C VAL A 33 11.23 7.80 6.00
N LEU A 34 9.93 7.53 5.87
CA LEU A 34 9.42 6.58 4.87
C LEU A 34 9.25 7.21 3.47
N GLY A 35 8.99 8.51 3.38
CA GLY A 35 8.91 9.22 2.10
C GLY A 35 10.22 9.17 1.31
N ALA A 36 11.36 9.42 1.98
CA ALA A 36 12.68 9.42 1.36
C ALA A 36 13.10 8.03 0.80
N GLU A 37 12.66 6.93 1.42
CA GLU A 37 12.97 5.59 0.94
C GLU A 37 12.16 5.20 -0.31
N LEU A 38 10.93 5.68 -0.44
CA LEU A 38 10.05 5.42 -1.59
C LEU A 38 10.51 6.20 -2.82
N GLU A 39 10.85 7.48 -2.66
CA GLU A 39 11.43 8.30 -3.72
C GLU A 39 12.74 7.70 -4.26
N SER A 40 13.58 7.17 -3.36
CA SER A 40 14.83 6.49 -3.72
C SER A 40 14.64 5.20 -4.52
N ILE A 41 13.45 4.59 -4.51
CA ILE A 41 13.09 3.39 -5.29
C ILE A 41 12.31 3.77 -6.55
N GLY A 42 12.14 5.07 -6.82
CA GLY A 42 11.44 5.57 -8.01
C GLY A 42 9.93 5.65 -7.85
N ILE A 43 9.40 5.44 -6.64
CA ILE A 43 7.99 5.70 -6.34
C ILE A 43 7.89 7.19 -6.06
N LYS A 44 7.42 7.95 -7.05
CA LYS A 44 7.16 9.38 -6.94
C LYS A 44 5.66 9.59 -6.92
N ASP A 45 5.18 10.42 -6.00
CA ASP A 45 3.82 10.93 -6.06
C ASP A 45 3.75 11.92 -7.23
N ASP A 46 2.87 11.68 -8.19
CA ASP A 46 2.55 12.69 -9.21
C ASP A 46 1.43 13.58 -8.66
N PRO A 47 1.70 14.85 -8.30
CA PRO A 47 0.69 15.75 -7.75
C PRO A 47 -0.42 16.10 -8.76
N SER A 48 -0.25 15.78 -10.05
CA SER A 48 -1.27 15.94 -11.09
C SER A 48 -2.27 14.78 -11.15
N TYR A 49 -1.95 13.63 -10.56
CA TYR A 49 -2.75 12.42 -10.67
C TYR A 49 -3.64 12.27 -9.44
N ASN A 50 -4.93 12.58 -9.57
CA ASN A 50 -5.92 12.33 -8.53
C ASN A 50 -6.23 10.82 -8.46
N GLU A 51 -5.29 10.02 -7.95
CA GLU A 51 -5.43 8.55 -7.79
C GLU A 51 -6.72 8.14 -7.08
N VAL A 52 -7.20 9.01 -6.20
CA VAL A 52 -8.40 8.80 -5.38
C VAL A 52 -9.68 8.83 -6.23
N ASP A 53 -9.78 9.72 -7.22
CA ASP A 53 -10.99 9.88 -8.05
C ASP A 53 -11.15 8.71 -9.03
N GLN A 54 -10.07 8.29 -9.69
CA GLN A 54 -10.12 7.17 -10.63
C GLN A 54 -10.35 5.81 -9.95
N SER A 55 -9.76 5.62 -8.76
CA SER A 55 -9.96 4.39 -7.98
C SER A 55 -11.42 4.27 -7.52
N LEU A 56 -12.01 5.40 -7.09
CA LEU A 56 -13.41 5.45 -6.71
C LEU A 56 -14.33 5.19 -7.91
N GLU A 57 -14.08 5.83 -9.05
CA GLU A 57 -14.83 5.62 -10.28
C GLU A 57 -14.79 4.15 -10.74
N THR A 58 -13.62 3.50 -10.62
CA THR A 58 -13.46 2.07 -10.98
C THR A 58 -14.23 1.17 -10.02
N PHE A 59 -14.18 1.46 -8.71
CA PHE A 59 -14.95 0.73 -7.71
C PHE A 59 -16.46 0.82 -8.00
N GLU A 60 -16.98 2.04 -8.18
CA GLU A 60 -18.41 2.28 -8.43
C GLU A 60 -18.90 1.59 -9.71
N LYS A 61 -18.08 1.57 -10.77
CA LYS A 61 -18.43 0.92 -12.04
C LYS A 61 -18.41 -0.61 -11.99
N THR A 62 -17.55 -1.19 -11.15
CA THR A 62 -17.22 -2.63 -11.24
C THR A 62 -17.75 -3.46 -10.08
N VAL A 63 -18.17 -2.82 -8.99
CA VAL A 63 -18.77 -3.49 -7.84
C VAL A 63 -20.07 -4.20 -8.24
N ARG A 64 -20.13 -5.51 -8.01
CA ARG A 64 -21.28 -6.37 -8.33
C ARG A 64 -21.55 -7.30 -7.16
N TYR A 65 -22.82 -7.54 -6.89
CA TYR A 65 -23.24 -8.55 -5.91
C TYR A 65 -23.64 -9.83 -6.64
N LYS A 66 -22.93 -10.92 -6.38
CA LYS A 66 -23.13 -12.22 -7.03
C LYS A 66 -22.82 -13.34 -6.04
N ASP A 67 -23.60 -14.42 -6.09
CA ASP A 67 -23.36 -15.64 -5.29
C ASP A 67 -23.12 -15.35 -3.79
N ASN A 68 -23.92 -14.43 -3.23
CA ASN A 68 -23.86 -13.99 -1.84
C ASN A 68 -22.55 -13.30 -1.44
N ARG A 69 -21.82 -12.71 -2.40
CA ARG A 69 -20.55 -11.98 -2.21
C ARG A 69 -20.50 -10.73 -3.09
N TYR A 70 -19.69 -9.76 -2.67
CA TYR A 70 -19.33 -8.62 -3.51
C TYR A 70 -18.06 -8.94 -4.32
N GLU A 71 -18.12 -8.71 -5.62
CA GLU A 71 -16.99 -8.78 -6.53
C GLU A 71 -16.71 -7.36 -7.04
N VAL A 72 -15.44 -6.98 -7.10
CA VAL A 72 -15.00 -5.68 -7.61
C VAL A 72 -13.73 -5.86 -8.41
N GLU A 73 -13.54 -5.06 -9.45
CA GLU A 73 -12.29 -5.06 -10.19
C GLU A 73 -11.23 -4.30 -9.38
N LEU A 74 -9.99 -4.81 -9.38
CA LEU A 74 -8.89 -4.11 -8.73
C LEU A 74 -8.56 -2.85 -9.53
N PRO A 75 -8.51 -1.66 -8.90
CA PRO A 75 -8.20 -0.40 -9.58
C PRO A 75 -6.70 -0.32 -9.87
N TRP A 76 -6.25 -1.06 -10.88
CA TRP A 76 -4.86 -1.02 -11.34
C TRP A 76 -4.54 0.35 -11.92
N LYS A 77 -3.38 0.92 -11.57
CA LYS A 77 -2.83 2.09 -12.26
C LYS A 77 -2.61 1.72 -13.73
N ARG A 78 -3.28 2.44 -14.63
CA ARG A 78 -3.19 2.19 -16.08
C ARG A 78 -1.88 2.71 -16.66
N ASP A 79 -1.39 3.81 -16.11
CA ASP A 79 -0.17 4.50 -16.55
C ASP A 79 1.02 4.13 -15.65
N TRP A 80 1.33 2.84 -15.54
CA TRP A 80 2.54 2.44 -14.82
C TRP A 80 3.75 2.83 -15.68
N HIS A 81 4.59 3.70 -15.13
CA HIS A 81 5.89 4.01 -15.75
C HIS A 81 6.86 2.88 -15.42
N GLU A 82 7.81 2.62 -16.31
CA GLU A 82 8.90 1.69 -16.04
C GLU A 82 9.67 2.20 -14.82
N LEU A 83 9.73 1.39 -13.76
CA LEU A 83 10.50 1.73 -12.57
C LEU A 83 11.97 1.82 -12.96
N ASN A 84 12.67 2.83 -12.44
CA ASN A 84 14.11 2.92 -12.64
C ASN A 84 14.80 1.71 -12.02
N ASP A 85 15.94 1.31 -12.59
CA ASP A 85 16.78 0.24 -12.04
C ASP A 85 17.20 0.58 -10.60
N ASN A 86 16.78 -0.26 -9.65
CA ASN A 86 17.07 -0.11 -8.23
C ASN A 86 18.16 -1.09 -7.74
N TYR A 87 18.83 -1.82 -8.64
CA TYR A 87 19.82 -2.84 -8.29
C TYR A 87 20.93 -2.29 -7.38
N SER A 88 21.53 -1.16 -7.76
CA SER A 88 22.63 -0.56 -6.98
C SER A 88 22.20 -0.11 -5.58
N VAL A 89 20.93 0.29 -5.42
CA VAL A 89 20.35 0.67 -4.13
C VAL A 89 20.11 -0.59 -3.29
N ALA A 90 19.51 -1.62 -3.89
CA ALA A 90 19.27 -2.91 -3.24
C ALA A 90 20.57 -3.57 -2.78
N GLU A 91 21.61 -3.56 -3.61
CA GLU A 91 22.93 -4.10 -3.29
C GLU A 91 23.58 -3.39 -2.09
N LYS A 92 23.54 -2.05 -2.05
CA LYS A 92 24.04 -1.26 -0.91
C LYS A 92 23.27 -1.56 0.38
N ARG A 93 21.94 -1.69 0.30
CA ARG A 93 21.08 -2.06 1.43
C ARG A 93 21.43 -3.46 1.93
N LEU A 94 21.62 -4.42 1.03
CA LEU A 94 22.01 -5.78 1.36
C LEU A 94 23.36 -5.82 2.08
N HIS A 95 24.39 -5.15 1.54
CA HIS A 95 25.69 -5.09 2.21
C HIS A 95 25.61 -4.46 3.61
N SER A 96 24.79 -3.42 3.78
CA SER A 96 24.57 -2.78 5.07
C SER A 96 23.87 -3.70 6.05
N LEU A 97 22.86 -4.45 5.58
CA LEU A 97 22.15 -5.46 6.36
C LEU A 97 23.09 -6.58 6.82
N VAL A 98 23.93 -7.10 5.91
CA VAL A 98 24.94 -8.14 6.22
C VAL A 98 25.92 -7.65 7.28
N ARG A 99 26.37 -6.39 7.22
CA ARG A 99 27.22 -5.80 8.28
C ARG A 99 26.51 -5.73 9.63
N ARG A 100 25.22 -5.36 9.64
CA ARG A 100 24.39 -5.33 10.87
C ARG A 100 24.22 -6.73 11.47
N PHE A 101 23.99 -7.75 10.64
CA PHE A 101 23.90 -9.14 11.09
C PHE A 101 25.21 -9.67 11.68
N LYS A 102 26.36 -9.29 11.11
CA LYS A 102 27.67 -9.63 11.70
C LYS A 102 27.89 -8.96 13.06
N LYS A 103 27.38 -7.74 13.24
CA LYS A 103 27.50 -6.99 14.49
C LYS A 103 26.51 -7.46 15.56
N ASN A 104 25.34 -7.95 15.15
CA ASN A 104 24.30 -8.45 16.04
C ASN A 104 23.79 -9.81 15.55
N PRO A 105 24.35 -10.91 16.08
CA PRO A 105 23.94 -12.28 15.71
C PRO A 105 22.48 -12.60 16.06
N ASP A 106 21.94 -12.04 17.15
CA ASP A 106 20.56 -12.29 17.57
C ASP A 106 19.55 -11.71 16.56
N LEU A 107 19.86 -10.51 16.04
CA LEU A 107 19.06 -9.90 14.97
C LEU A 107 19.06 -10.76 13.69
N ASN A 108 20.19 -11.39 13.38
CA ASN A 108 20.28 -12.31 12.23
C ASN A 108 19.42 -13.57 12.45
N LEU A 109 19.41 -14.12 13.66
CA LEU A 109 18.58 -15.27 13.99
C LEU A 109 17.09 -14.95 13.80
N GLN A 110 16.60 -13.88 14.43
CA GLN A 110 15.20 -13.44 14.32
C GLN A 110 14.78 -13.23 12.86
N TYR A 111 15.63 -12.54 12.08
CA TYR A 111 15.34 -12.29 10.67
C TYR A 111 15.21 -13.59 9.86
N ARG A 112 16.06 -14.59 10.12
CA ARG A 112 16.01 -15.89 9.45
C ARG A 112 14.76 -16.66 9.83
N GLU A 113 14.36 -16.65 11.10
CA GLU A 113 13.14 -17.30 11.56
C GLU A 113 11.91 -16.71 10.84
N THR A 114 11.80 -15.39 10.74
CA THR A 114 10.65 -14.74 10.06
C THR A 114 10.56 -15.05 8.55
N LEU A 115 11.68 -15.36 7.88
CA LEU A 115 11.67 -15.74 6.45
C LEU A 115 11.19 -17.18 6.21
N HIS A 116 11.09 -17.99 7.26
CA HIS A 116 10.72 -19.40 7.17
C HIS A 116 9.27 -19.68 7.62
N ASP A 117 8.53 -18.67 8.10
CA ASP A 117 7.09 -18.71 8.39
C ASP A 117 6.25 -18.31 7.15
#